data_AF-A7S207-F1
#
_entry.id   AF-A7S207-F1
#
_cell.length_a   1.000
_cell.length_b   1.000
_cell.length_c   1.000
_cell.angle_alpha   90.00
_cell.angle_beta   90.00
_cell.angle_gamma   90.00
#
_symmetry.space_group_name_H-M   'P 1'
#
loop_
_entity.id
_entity.type
_entity.pdbx_description
1 polymer ?
#
loop_
_entity_poly.entity_id
_entity_poly.type
_entity_poly.pdbx_seq_one_letter_code
_entity_poly.pdbx_strand_id
1 'polypeptide(L)'
;YGSTPPKTQAGRILCIFYTIIGIPIFLIFLKSLGEVLNRTITKAVSWLEKKILKRDELKNPELKVLIGFSVALLITVLVTASDLKEQDLTYADKVYAVIITFTTVGFGDIML
;
A
#
# COMPACT_ATOMS: atom_id res chain seq x y z
N TYR A 1 14.04 1.51 2.12
CA TYR A 1 14.76 2.55 1.37
C TYR A 1 16.24 2.53 1.67
N GLY A 2 16.72 2.93 2.86
CA GLY A 2 18.15 2.80 3.16
C GLY A 2 19.06 3.85 2.50
N SER A 3 18.48 4.89 1.89
CA SER A 3 19.21 6.08 1.41
C SER A 3 19.97 6.81 2.52
N THR A 4 19.53 6.68 3.79
CA THR A 4 20.21 7.24 4.96
C THR A 4 20.36 6.16 6.06
N PRO A 5 21.42 5.34 6.01
CA PRO A 5 21.63 4.27 6.98
C PRO A 5 22.29 4.76 8.29
N PRO A 6 22.15 4.03 9.41
CA PRO A 6 22.81 4.37 10.67
C PRO A 6 24.34 4.31 10.53
N LYS A 7 24.99 5.45 10.79
CA LYS A 7 26.45 5.60 10.66
C LYS A 7 27.22 5.15 11.90
N THR A 8 26.61 5.20 13.08
CA THR A 8 27.28 4.85 14.35
C THR A 8 27.08 3.38 14.73
N GLN A 9 28.05 2.81 15.46
CA GLN A 9 27.97 1.42 15.95
C GLN A 9 26.77 1.23 16.89
N ALA A 10 26.55 2.16 17.81
CA ALA A 10 25.39 2.16 18.70
C ALA A 10 24.06 2.20 17.92
N GLY A 11 23.96 3.05 16.89
CA GLY A 11 22.76 3.14 16.06
C GLY A 11 22.46 1.85 15.29
N ARG A 12 23.50 1.14 14.81
CA ARG A 12 23.34 -0.17 14.16
C ARG A 12 22.83 -1.23 15.12
N ILE A 13 23.37 -1.28 16.35
CA ILE A 13 22.92 -2.23 17.39
C ILE A 13 21.46 -1.98 17.76
N LEU A 14 21.07 -0.71 17.98
CA LEU A 14 19.67 -0.35 18.26
C LEU A 14 18.73 -0.73 17.11
N CYS A 15 19.16 -0.54 15.86
CA CYS A 15 18.39 -0.92 14.67
C CYS A 15 18.09 -2.43 14.61
N ILE A 16 19.04 -3.28 15.01
CA ILE A 16 18.85 -4.73 15.07
C ILE A 16 17.72 -5.08 16.05
N PHE A 17 17.79 -4.58 17.30
CA PHE A 17 16.76 -4.83 18.31
C PHE A 17 15.39 -4.30 17.89
N TYR A 18 15.36 -3.09 17.32
CA TYR A 18 14.14 -2.48 16.78
C TYR A 18 13.51 -3.37 15.70
N THR A 19 14.31 -3.94 14.80
CA THR A 19 13.82 -4.76 13.69
C THR A 19 13.24 -6.10 14.18
N ILE A 20 13.90 -6.74 15.15
CA ILE A 20 13.45 -8.02 15.72
C ILE A 20 12.06 -7.89 16.35
N ILE A 21 11.79 -6.77 17.04
CA ILE A 21 10.50 -6.53 17.70
C ILE A 21 9.49 -5.93 16.72
N GLY A 22 9.93 -5.02 15.86
CA GLY A 22 9.09 -4.27 14.94
C GLY A 22 8.44 -5.15 13.86
N ILE A 23 9.18 -6.09 13.26
CA ILE A 23 8.63 -6.95 12.21
C ILE A 23 7.44 -7.79 12.71
N PRO A 24 7.52 -8.54 13.83
CA PRO A 24 6.38 -9.29 14.36
C PRO A 24 5.16 -8.42 14.65
N ILE A 25 5.36 -7.26 15.29
CA ILE A 25 4.27 -6.32 15.60
C ILE A 25 3.62 -5.81 14.31
N PHE A 26 4.45 -5.45 13.32
CA PHE A 26 3.97 -4.97 12.01
C PHE A 26 3.19 -6.06 11.26
N LEU A 27 3.59 -7.33 11.33
CA LEU A 27 2.86 -8.43 10.71
C LEU A 27 1.48 -8.66 11.36
N ILE A 28 1.40 -8.60 12.70
CA ILE A 28 0.11 -8.69 13.41
C ILE A 28 -0.79 -7.50 13.03
N PHE A 29 -0.20 -6.30 12.99
CA PHE A 29 -0.91 -5.11 12.54
C PHE A 29 -1.39 -5.25 11.09
N LEU A 30 -0.56 -5.72 10.17
CA LEU A 30 -0.90 -5.91 8.77
C LEU A 30 -2.05 -6.92 8.60
N LYS A 31 -2.06 -8.00 9.39
CA LYS A 31 -3.19 -8.94 9.43
C LYS A 31 -4.48 -8.23 9.86
N SER A 32 -4.45 -7.49 10.96
CA SER A 32 -5.62 -6.75 11.46
C SER A 32 -6.09 -5.70 10.45
N LEU A 33 -5.16 -5.00 9.80
CA LEU A 33 -5.45 -4.00 8.78
C LEU A 33 -6.09 -4.65 7.56
N GLY A 34 -5.59 -5.80 7.12
CA GLY A 34 -6.16 -6.59 6.02
C GLY A 34 -7.62 -7.01 6.29
N GLU A 35 -7.93 -7.43 7.52
CA GLU A 35 -9.31 -7.77 7.91
C GLU A 35 -10.23 -6.54 7.88
N VAL A 36 -9.76 -5.38 8.36
CA VAL A 36 -10.52 -4.13 8.31
C VAL A 36 -10.74 -3.66 6.87
N LEU A 37 -9.71 -3.73 6.01
CA LEU A 37 -9.81 -3.42 4.58
C LEU A 37 -10.80 -4.35 3.89
N ASN A 38 -10.72 -5.66 4.12
CA ASN A 38 -11.63 -6.64 3.56
C ASN A 38 -13.10 -6.32 3.92
N ARG A 39 -13.37 -6.04 5.20
CA ARG A 39 -14.73 -5.65 5.65
C ARG A 39 -15.19 -4.34 5.02
N THR A 40 -14.30 -3.37 4.89
CA THR A 40 -14.61 -2.03 4.35
C THR A 40 -14.91 -2.11 2.85
N ILE A 41 -14.07 -2.79 2.08
CA ILE A 41 -14.26 -3.01 0.64
C ILE A 41 -15.53 -3.81 0.40
N THR A 42 -15.74 -4.92 1.13
CA THR A 42 -16.96 -5.73 0.99
C THR A 42 -18.21 -4.89 1.27
N LYS A 43 -18.21 -4.06 2.32
CA LYS A 43 -19.32 -3.14 2.62
C LYS A 43 -19.52 -2.12 1.51
N ALA A 44 -18.46 -1.46 1.04
CA ALA A 44 -18.53 -0.47 -0.03
C ALA A 44 -19.06 -1.07 -1.34
N VAL A 45 -18.57 -2.25 -1.74
CA VAL A 45 -19.03 -2.98 -2.92
C VAL A 45 -20.49 -3.38 -2.75
N SER A 46 -20.89 -3.92 -1.60
CA SER A 46 -22.29 -4.29 -1.36
C SER A 46 -23.24 -3.08 -1.41
N TRP A 47 -22.80 -1.93 -0.92
CA TRP A 47 -23.57 -0.69 -0.98
C TRP A 47 -23.70 -0.17 -2.41
N LEU A 48 -22.61 -0.19 -3.18
CA LEU A 48 -22.61 0.16 -4.60
C LEU A 48 -23.49 -0.79 -5.43
N GLU A 49 -23.41 -2.09 -5.20
CA GLU A 49 -24.23 -3.08 -5.91
C GLU A 49 -25.72 -2.95 -5.60
N LYS A 50 -26.09 -2.71 -4.33
CA LYS A 50 -27.48 -2.46 -3.96
C LYS A 50 -28.01 -1.17 -4.58
N LYS A 51 -27.19 -0.12 -4.62
CA LYS A 51 -27.59 1.19 -5.16
C LYS A 51 -27.66 1.22 -6.69
N ILE A 52 -26.70 0.59 -7.37
CA ILE A 52 -26.54 0.66 -8.84
C ILE A 52 -27.13 -0.56 -9.52
N LEU A 53 -26.79 -1.78 -9.09
CA LEU A 53 -27.16 -3.03 -9.75
C LEU A 53 -28.47 -3.67 -9.25
N LYS A 54 -29.03 -3.20 -8.11
CA LYS A 54 -30.20 -3.81 -7.44
C LYS A 54 -30.10 -5.33 -7.26
N ARG A 55 -28.88 -5.83 -7.04
CA ARG A 55 -28.62 -7.26 -6.80
C ARG A 55 -28.37 -7.48 -5.31
N ASP A 56 -29.03 -8.48 -4.74
CA ASP A 56 -28.92 -8.80 -3.32
C ASP A 56 -27.81 -9.83 -2.99
N GLU A 57 -27.33 -10.60 -3.97
CA GLU A 57 -26.35 -11.67 -3.71
C GLU A 57 -24.91 -11.31 -4.10
N LEU A 58 -24.03 -11.35 -3.10
CA LEU A 58 -22.58 -11.22 -3.25
C LEU A 58 -21.98 -12.54 -3.74
N LYS A 59 -21.86 -12.72 -5.05
CA LYS A 59 -21.09 -13.82 -5.62
C LYS A 59 -19.58 -13.53 -5.47
N ASN A 60 -18.84 -14.44 -4.83
CA ASN A 60 -17.37 -14.42 -4.65
C ASN A 60 -16.80 -13.13 -4.00
N PRO A 61 -16.96 -12.93 -2.67
CA PRO A 61 -16.47 -11.73 -1.99
C PRO A 61 -14.94 -11.57 -2.06
N GLU A 62 -14.18 -12.67 -2.04
CA GLU A 62 -12.72 -12.66 -2.13
C GLU A 62 -12.22 -12.03 -3.44
N LEU A 63 -12.85 -12.39 -4.56
CA LEU A 63 -12.52 -11.83 -5.87
C LEU A 63 -12.87 -10.34 -5.95
N LYS A 64 -13.98 -9.92 -5.35
CA LYS A 64 -14.39 -8.50 -5.30
C LYS A 64 -13.44 -7.65 -4.49
N VAL A 65 -12.92 -8.20 -3.39
CA VAL A 65 -11.93 -7.52 -2.54
C VAL A 65 -10.59 -7.41 -3.26
N LEU A 66 -10.18 -8.47 -3.96
CA LEU A 66 -8.99 -8.44 -4.83
C LEU A 66 -9.12 -7.36 -5.91
N ILE A 67 -10.23 -7.33 -6.65
CA ILE A 67 -10.49 -6.31 -7.67
C ILE A 67 -10.52 -4.91 -7.06
N GLY A 68 -11.19 -4.73 -5.92
CA GLY A 68 -11.26 -3.44 -5.22
C GLY A 68 -9.89 -2.94 -4.79
N PHE A 69 -9.04 -3.84 -4.29
CA PHE A 69 -7.65 -3.53 -3.94
C PHE A 69 -6.81 -3.17 -5.18
N SER A 70 -6.94 -3.93 -6.27
CA SER A 70 -6.27 -3.63 -7.54
C SER A 70 -6.69 -2.28 -8.12
N VAL A 71 -7.98 -1.92 -8.04
CA VAL A 71 -8.48 -0.60 -8.47
C VAL A 71 -7.94 0.50 -7.58
N ALA A 72 -7.88 0.32 -6.25
CA ALA A 72 -7.31 1.30 -5.34
C ALA A 72 -5.81 1.54 -5.61
N LEU A 73 -5.05 0.48 -5.90
CA LEU A 73 -3.64 0.57 -6.32
C LEU A 73 -3.52 1.37 -7.62
N LEU A 74 -4.37 1.08 -8.62
CA LEU A 74 -4.37 1.77 -9.90
C LEU A 74 -4.72 3.26 -9.75
N ILE A 75 -5.71 3.59 -8.92
CA ILE A 75 -6.05 4.99 -8.58
C ILE A 75 -4.85 5.69 -7.94
N THR A 76 -4.14 5.03 -7.01
CA THR A 76 -2.95 5.60 -6.37
C THR A 76 -1.89 5.98 -7.40
N VAL A 77 -1.60 5.08 -8.36
CA VAL A 77 -0.66 5.34 -9.45
C VAL A 77 -1.09 6.54 -10.31
N LEU A 78 -2.37 6.62 -10.67
CA LEU A 78 -2.90 7.72 -11.48
C LEU A 78 -2.85 9.07 -10.74
N VAL A 79 -3.14 9.07 -9.44
CA VAL A 79 -3.10 10.29 -8.61
C VAL A 79 -1.66 10.79 -8.49
N THR A 80 -0.71 9.93 -8.13
CA THR A 80 0.71 10.31 -8.02
C THR A 80 1.28 10.80 -9.34
N ALA A 81 0.84 10.21 -10.46
CA ALA A 81 1.21 10.67 -11.78
C ALA A 81 0.68 12.07 -12.14
N SER A 82 -0.47 12.44 -11.59
CA SER A 82 -1.16 13.71 -11.87
C SER A 82 -0.64 14.87 -11.01
N ASP A 83 0.15 14.58 -9.97
CA ASP A 83 0.75 15.61 -9.13
C ASP A 83 1.82 16.39 -9.90
N LEU A 84 1.43 17.56 -10.40
CA LEU A 84 2.29 18.51 -11.15
C LEU A 84 3.32 19.22 -10.25
N LYS A 85 3.39 18.88 -8.96
CA LYS A 85 4.09 19.67 -7.94
C LYS A 85 5.55 19.27 -7.72
N GLU A 86 5.94 18.06 -8.09
CA GLU A 86 7.34 17.62 -8.08
C GLU A 86 7.99 17.92 -9.43
N GLN A 87 8.77 19.00 -9.46
CA GLN A 87 9.19 19.70 -10.67
C GLN A 87 10.25 18.98 -11.54
N ASP A 88 10.76 17.81 -11.16
CA ASP A 88 11.85 17.12 -11.89
C ASP A 88 11.63 15.61 -12.16
N LEU A 89 10.51 15.01 -11.72
CA LEU A 89 10.27 13.57 -11.89
C LEU A 89 9.35 13.29 -13.09
N THR A 90 9.77 12.38 -13.98
CA THR A 90 8.93 11.94 -15.09
C THR A 90 7.77 11.07 -14.58
N TYR A 91 6.72 10.90 -15.41
CA TYR A 91 5.63 9.96 -15.09
C TYR A 91 6.17 8.54 -14.80
N ALA A 92 7.16 8.08 -15.58
CA ALA A 92 7.75 6.76 -15.42
C ALA A 92 8.44 6.60 -14.06
N ASP A 93 9.15 7.64 -13.60
CA ASP A 93 9.82 7.65 -12.30
C ASP A 93 8.83 7.56 -11.14
N LYS A 94 7.69 8.25 -11.28
CA LYS A 94 6.62 8.21 -10.25
C LYS A 94 5.96 6.85 -10.18
N VAL A 95 5.62 6.24 -11.32
CA VAL A 95 5.09 4.87 -11.37
C VAL A 95 6.09 3.88 -10.78
N TYR A 96 7.37 4.00 -11.14
CA TYR A 96 8.45 3.19 -10.61
C TYR A 96 8.53 3.30 -9.08
N ALA A 97 8.53 4.51 -8.53
CA ALA A 97 8.60 4.75 -7.10
C ALA A 97 7.39 4.19 -6.35
N VAL A 98 6.17 4.30 -6.89
CA VAL A 98 4.97 3.66 -6.32
C VAL A 98 5.13 2.13 -6.29
N ILE A 99 5.52 1.51 -7.40
CA ILE A 99 5.64 0.04 -7.48
C ILE A 99 6.71 -0.48 -6.51
N ILE A 100 7.90 0.11 -6.48
CA ILE A 100 9.00 -0.28 -5.59
C ILE A 100 8.62 -0.08 -4.11
N THR A 101 7.79 0.91 -3.81
CA THR A 101 7.24 1.18 -2.47
C THR A 101 6.22 0.12 -2.04
N PHE A 102 5.18 -0.10 -2.84
CA PHE A 102 4.09 -1.02 -2.50
C PHE A 102 4.53 -2.49 -2.50
N THR A 103 5.49 -2.86 -3.34
CA THR A 103 6.09 -4.21 -3.33
C THR A 103 7.07 -4.41 -2.18
N THR A 104 7.35 -3.37 -1.39
CA THR A 104 8.31 -3.36 -0.28
C THR A 104 9.76 -3.64 -0.67
N VAL A 105 10.08 -3.58 -1.98
CA VAL A 105 11.47 -3.65 -2.47
C VAL A 105 12.27 -2.46 -1.94
N GLY A 106 11.70 -1.26 -2.07
CA GLY A 106 12.17 -0.05 -1.41
C GLY A 106 13.64 0.31 -1.66
N PHE A 107 14.08 0.44 -2.93
CA PHE A 107 15.44 0.84 -3.30
C PHE A 107 15.88 2.19 -2.73
N GLY A 108 14.98 3.17 -2.67
CA GLY A 108 15.23 4.47 -2.02
C GLY A 108 16.07 5.45 -2.87
N ASP A 109 16.19 5.15 -4.16
CA ASP A 109 16.76 5.96 -5.22
C ASP A 109 15.82 7.11 -5.65
N ILE A 110 14.51 6.85 -5.69
CA ILE A 110 13.47 7.85 -5.96
C ILE A 110 12.45 7.82 -4.81
N MET A 111 12.11 9.00 -4.27
CA MET A 111 11.11 9.17 -3.22
C MET A 111 10.02 10.13 -3.71
N LEU A 112 8.76 9.75 -3.48
CA LEU A 112 7.53 10.52 -3.75
C LEU A 112 7.09 11.32 -2.52
#